data_AF-A0A8S4S5S8-F1
#
_entry.id   AF-A0A8S4S5S8-F1
#
_cell.length_a   1.000
_cell.length_b   1.000
_cell.length_c   1.000
_cell.angle_alpha   90.00
_cell.angle_beta   90.00
_cell.angle_gamma   90.00
#
_symmetry.space_group_name_H-M   'P 1'
#
loop_
_entity.id
_entity.type
_entity.pdbx_description
1 polymer ?
#
loop_
_entity_poly.entity_id
_entity_poly.type
_entity_poly.pdbx_seq_one_letter_code
_entity_poly.pdbx_strand_id
1 'polypeptide(L)'
;MVGYNELKVRREPTLILYMFKIIRGKLHNADVLGQINPCAPDRFVWRRRTPPLLAVPRGRTNLLNKAPLTRAIRTLNDIAERTDLFCCTLTELTKVALWCICYSGKV
;
A
#
# COMPACT_ATOMS: atom_id res chain seq x y z
N MET A 1 -3.07 -25.13 0.81
CA MET A 1 -4.07 -24.05 0.94
C MET A 1 -3.80 -23.32 2.24
N VAL A 2 -3.05 -22.21 2.22
CA VAL A 2 -2.48 -21.60 3.43
C VAL A 2 -3.06 -20.19 3.62
N GLY A 3 -3.62 -19.89 4.80
CA GLY A 3 -3.76 -18.51 5.30
C GLY A 3 -5.12 -17.80 5.18
N TYR A 4 -6.08 -18.24 4.37
CA TYR A 4 -7.35 -17.49 4.15
C TYR A 4 -8.17 -17.18 5.42
N ASN A 5 -8.03 -17.99 6.47
CA ASN A 5 -8.76 -17.81 7.74
C ASN A 5 -8.00 -17.03 8.81
N GLU A 6 -6.78 -16.58 8.55
CA GLU A 6 -6.07 -15.75 9.51
C GLU A 6 -6.70 -14.37 9.61
N LEU A 7 -6.92 -13.91 10.84
CA LEU A 7 -7.53 -12.62 11.15
C LEU A 7 -6.74 -11.45 10.52
N LYS A 8 -5.43 -11.65 10.29
CA LYS A 8 -4.53 -10.76 9.56
C LYS A 8 -4.94 -10.60 8.09
N VAL A 9 -5.21 -11.72 7.40
CA VAL A 9 -5.60 -11.77 5.98
C VAL A 9 -6.98 -11.15 5.75
N ARG A 10 -7.83 -11.01 6.78
CA ARG A 10 -9.11 -10.27 6.69
C ARG A 10 -8.96 -8.76 6.94
N ARG A 11 -8.06 -8.37 7.85
CA ARG A 11 -7.86 -6.97 8.24
C ARG A 11 -7.05 -6.19 7.19
N GLU A 12 -6.00 -6.79 6.66
CA GLU A 12 -5.12 -6.15 5.67
C GLU A 12 -5.82 -5.70 4.37
N PRO A 13 -6.65 -6.52 3.69
CA PRO A 13 -7.32 -6.09 2.47
C PRO A 13 -8.33 -4.97 2.72
N THR A 14 -9.03 -5.01 3.87
CA THR A 14 -9.97 -3.94 4.25
C THR A 14 -9.24 -2.60 4.42
N LEU A 15 -8.06 -2.63 5.05
CA LEU A 15 -7.22 -1.45 5.24
C LEU A 15 -6.66 -0.92 3.91
N ILE A 16 -6.21 -1.81 3.01
CA ILE A 16 -5.73 -1.42 1.68
C ILE A 16 -6.86 -0.78 0.87
N LEU A 17 -8.06 -1.37 0.88
CA LEU A 17 -9.23 -0.82 0.20
C LEU A 17 -9.64 0.55 0.76
N TYR A 18 -9.54 0.72 2.08
CA TYR A 18 -9.77 2.01 2.72
C TYR A 18 -8.78 3.07 2.23
N MET A 19 -7.47 2.76 2.26
CA MET A 19 -6.42 3.66 1.77
C MET A 19 -6.57 3.98 0.29
N PHE A 20 -6.92 2.98 -0.53
CA PHE A 20 -7.19 3.17 -1.95
C PHE A 20 -8.35 4.13 -2.20
N LYS A 21 -9.45 3.99 -1.45
CA LYS A 21 -10.59 4.91 -1.53
C LYS A 21 -10.19 6.33 -1.14
N ILE A 22 -9.31 6.49 -0.15
CA ILE A 22 -8.76 7.80 0.24
C ILE A 22 -7.93 8.40 -0.90
N ILE A 23 -7.00 7.63 -1.47
CA ILE A 23 -6.11 8.09 -2.56
C ILE A 23 -6.92 8.52 -3.79
N ARG A 24 -8.02 7.81 -4.10
CA ARG A 24 -8.93 8.18 -5.20
C ARG A 24 -9.94 9.28 -4.84
N GLY A 25 -9.88 9.84 -3.64
CA GLY A 25 -10.81 10.89 -3.18
C GLY A 25 -12.25 10.42 -2.96
N LYS A 26 -12.52 9.10 -2.90
CA LYS A 26 -13.84 8.55 -2.60
C LYS A 26 -14.20 8.61 -1.11
N LEU A 27 -13.18 8.66 -0.25
CA LEU A 27 -13.32 8.85 1.19
C LEU A 27 -12.43 10.00 1.61
N HIS A 28 -12.95 10.88 2.46
CA HIS A 28 -12.20 12.02 2.98
C HIS A 28 -11.71 11.71 4.40
N ASN A 29 -10.39 11.74 4.60
CA ASN A 29 -9.77 11.71 5.91
C ASN A 29 -8.45 12.50 5.85
N ALA A 30 -8.47 13.73 6.36
CA ALA A 30 -7.34 14.66 6.28
C ALA A 30 -6.12 14.15 7.05
N ASP A 31 -6.31 13.54 8.21
CA ASP A 31 -5.20 13.05 9.05
C ASP A 31 -4.43 11.92 8.37
N VAL A 32 -5.16 10.99 7.74
CA VAL A 32 -4.53 9.88 7.00
C VAL A 32 -3.89 10.39 5.71
N LEU A 33 -4.53 11.32 4.99
CA LEU A 33 -3.95 11.96 3.82
C LEU A 33 -2.65 12.71 4.16
N GLY A 34 -2.60 13.43 5.28
CA GLY A 34 -1.40 14.13 5.73
C GLY A 34 -0.23 13.19 6.08
N GLN A 35 -0.51 11.91 6.36
CA GLN A 35 0.51 10.89 6.57
C GLN A 35 0.94 10.19 5.28
N ILE A 36 0.15 10.29 4.21
CA ILE A 36 0.46 9.73 2.90
C ILE A 36 1.35 10.75 2.16
N ASN A 37 2.64 10.45 2.08
CA ASN A 37 3.59 11.29 1.36
C ASN A 37 3.88 10.70 -0.03
N PRO A 38 3.33 11.23 -1.13
CA PRO A 38 3.68 10.79 -2.48
C PRO A 38 5.15 11.13 -2.79
N CYS A 39 5.88 10.18 -3.35
CA CYS A 39 7.25 10.39 -3.80
C CYS A 39 7.24 10.84 -5.26
N ALA A 40 7.45 12.14 -5.50
CA ALA A 40 7.68 12.64 -6.85
C ALA A 40 9.10 12.28 -7.29
N PRO A 41 9.30 11.70 -8.50
CA PRO A 41 10.63 11.45 -9.02
C PRO A 41 11.33 12.77 -9.32
N ASP A 42 12.47 13.00 -8.67
CA ASP A 42 13.34 14.11 -9.03
C ASP A 42 14.08 13.79 -10.34
N ARG A 43 14.16 14.78 -11.24
CA ARG A 43 14.38 14.65 -12.69
C ARG A 43 15.71 13.98 -13.10
N PHE A 44 16.56 13.63 -12.14
CA PHE A 44 17.93 13.14 -12.36
C PHE A 44 18.21 11.70 -11.92
N VAL A 45 17.32 11.03 -11.16
CA VAL A 45 17.61 9.70 -10.56
C VAL A 45 17.04 8.52 -11.38
N TRP A 46 16.30 8.81 -12.46
CA TRP A 46 15.52 7.84 -13.24
C TRP A 46 16.35 6.65 -13.78
N ARG A 47 17.64 6.83 -14.08
CA ARG A 47 18.44 5.80 -14.76
C ARG A 47 18.80 4.57 -13.93
N ARG A 48 18.55 4.52 -12.60
CA ARG A 48 18.97 3.37 -11.77
C ARG A 48 17.92 2.79 -10.84
N ARG A 49 16.92 3.54 -10.37
CA ARG A 49 15.83 3.02 -9.50
C ARG A 49 14.55 3.82 -9.71
N THR A 50 13.44 3.14 -9.99
CA THR A 50 12.10 3.73 -9.91
C THR A 50 11.77 3.96 -8.44
N PRO A 51 11.55 5.21 -7.99
CA PRO A 51 11.13 5.45 -6.62
C PRO A 51 9.76 4.80 -6.36
N PRO A 52 9.49 4.32 -5.13
CA PRO A 52 8.16 3.85 -4.77
C PRO A 52 7.14 4.99 -4.91
N LEU A 53 5.87 4.68 -5.15
CA LEU A 53 4.82 5.69 -5.30
C LEU A 53 4.64 6.54 -4.02
N LEU A 54 4.69 5.89 -2.86
CA LEU A 54 4.48 6.49 -1.55
C LEU A 54 5.73 6.32 -0.68
N ALA A 55 6.10 7.37 0.05
CA ALA A 55 7.14 7.32 1.06
C ALA A 55 6.67 6.45 2.24
N VAL A 56 7.41 5.38 2.52
CA VAL A 56 7.12 4.50 3.65
C VAL A 56 7.70 5.13 4.93
N PRO A 57 6.88 5.39 5.97
CA PRO A 57 7.39 5.85 7.26
C PRO A 57 8.44 4.89 7.83
N ARG A 58 9.62 5.41 8.17
CA ARG A 58 10.70 4.63 8.78
C ARG A 58 10.75 4.91 10.28
N GLY A 59 10.17 4.02 11.07
CA GLY A 59 10.31 4.04 12.53
C GLY A 59 11.40 3.10 13.00
N ARG A 60 12.25 3.54 13.93
CA ARG A 60 13.20 2.65 14.63
C ARG A 60 12.49 1.66 15.55
N THR A 61 11.32 2.03 16.07
CA THR A 61 10.54 1.19 16.99
C THR A 61 9.56 0.29 16.23
N ASN A 62 9.29 -0.88 16.81
CA ASN A 62 8.28 -1.81 16.29
C ASN A 62 6.90 -1.16 16.15
N LEU A 63 6.57 -0.20 17.02
CA LEU A 63 5.27 0.47 17.00
C LEU A 63 5.02 1.18 15.66
N LEU A 64 5.97 1.98 15.19
CA LEU A 64 5.86 2.69 13.91
C LEU A 64 6.18 1.79 12.71
N ASN A 65 7.18 0.91 12.84
CA ASN A 65 7.59 0.03 11.76
C ASN A 65 6.49 -1.00 11.39
N LYS A 66 5.77 -1.48 12.42
CA LYS A 66 4.71 -2.48 12.28
C LYS A 66 3.30 -1.89 12.41
N ALA A 67 3.17 -0.55 12.38
CA ALA A 67 1.87 0.12 12.40
C ALA A 67 1.01 -0.31 11.19
N PRO A 68 -0.32 -0.39 11.33
CA PRO A 68 -1.21 -0.76 10.24
C PRO A 68 -1.04 0.13 9.01
N LEU A 69 -0.95 1.46 9.19
CA LEU A 69 -0.77 2.41 8.10
C LEU A 69 0.58 2.20 7.37
N THR A 70 1.68 2.04 8.10
CA THR A 70 2.99 1.75 7.51
C THR A 70 2.97 0.47 6.67
N ARG A 71 2.31 -0.58 7.15
CA ARG A 71 2.14 -1.82 6.37
C ARG A 71 1.29 -1.60 5.13
N ALA A 72 0.18 -0.89 5.26
CA ALA A 72 -0.71 -0.59 4.14
C ALA A 72 0.00 0.21 3.04
N ILE A 73 0.83 1.18 3.42
CA ILE A 73 1.64 1.97 2.48
C ILE A 73 2.65 1.08 1.74
N ARG A 74 3.32 0.14 2.44
CA ARG A 74 4.22 -0.84 1.79
C ARG A 74 3.48 -1.71 0.79
N THR A 75 2.35 -2.30 1.20
CA THR A 75 1.54 -3.14 0.31
C THR A 75 1.00 -2.36 -0.87
N LEU A 76 0.66 -1.07 -0.70
CA LEU A 76 0.22 -0.22 -1.80
C LEU A 76 1.35 0.06 -2.79
N ASN A 77 2.59 0.25 -2.32
CA ASN A 77 3.75 0.36 -3.21
C ASN A 77 3.97 -0.93 -3.99
N ASP A 78 3.88 -2.10 -3.34
CA ASP A 78 4.00 -3.39 -4.03
C ASP A 78 2.90 -3.60 -5.08
N ILE A 79 1.69 -3.12 -4.81
CA ILE A 79 0.57 -3.13 -5.77
C ILE A 79 0.82 -2.11 -6.90
N ALA A 80 1.35 -0.92 -6.59
CA ALA A 80 1.67 0.12 -7.56
C ALA A 80 2.78 -0.31 -8.55
N GLU A 81 3.72 -1.15 -8.13
CA GLU A 81 4.72 -1.75 -9.03
C GLU A 81 4.10 -2.71 -10.06
N ARG A 82 2.91 -3.26 -9.77
CA ARG A 82 2.24 -4.28 -10.59
C ARG A 82 1.05 -3.76 -11.36
N THR A 83 0.42 -2.68 -10.88
CA THR A 83 -0.84 -2.13 -11.40
C THR A 83 -0.92 -0.64 -11.15
N ASP A 84 -1.56 0.08 -12.08
CA ASP A 84 -1.85 1.51 -11.89
C ASP A 84 -3.01 1.71 -10.89
N LEU A 85 -2.68 2.25 -9.71
CA LEU A 85 -3.65 2.53 -8.65
C LEU A 85 -4.68 3.62 -9.02
N PHE A 86 -4.38 4.50 -9.99
CA PHE A 86 -5.32 5.57 -10.34
C PHE A 86 -6.35 5.12 -11.38
N CYS A 87 -5.96 4.19 -12.26
CA CYS A 87 -6.80 3.70 -13.36
C CYS A 87 -7.49 2.35 -13.08
N CYS A 88 -7.00 1.54 -12.13
CA CYS A 88 -7.55 0.19 -11.90
C CYS A 88 -9.01 0.16 -11.38
N THR A 89 -9.69 -0.94 -11.70
CA THR A 89 -11.01 -1.27 -11.12
C THR A 89 -10.88 -1.85 -9.72
N LEU A 90 -11.94 -1.76 -8.91
CA LEU A 90 -11.95 -2.32 -7.56
C LEU A 90 -11.70 -3.84 -7.57
N THR A 91 -12.23 -4.55 -8.57
CA THR A 91 -12.09 -6.00 -8.74
C THR A 91 -10.68 -6.44 -9.12
N GLU A 92 -9.99 -5.66 -9.93
CA GLU A 92 -8.58 -5.92 -10.25
C GLU A 92 -7.72 -5.67 -9.03
N LEU A 93 -7.97 -4.57 -8.32
CA LEU A 93 -7.23 -4.25 -7.11
C LEU A 93 -7.40 -5.31 -6.04
N THR A 94 -8.60 -5.81 -5.79
CA THR A 94 -8.80 -6.87 -4.78
C THR A 94 -8.05 -8.15 -5.13
N LYS A 95 -8.03 -8.54 -6.41
CA LYS A 95 -7.26 -9.70 -6.88
C LYS A 95 -5.76 -9.51 -6.65
N VAL A 96 -5.22 -8.35 -7.04
CA VAL A 96 -3.78 -8.06 -6.89
C VAL A 96 -3.40 -7.89 -5.42
N ALA A 97 -4.23 -7.23 -4.61
CA ALA A 97 -4.01 -7.08 -3.17
C ALA A 97 -4.01 -8.44 -2.46
N LEU A 98 -4.97 -9.31 -2.75
CA LEU A 98 -5.00 -10.68 -2.21
C LEU A 98 -3.77 -11.47 -2.63
N TRP A 99 -3.39 -11.37 -3.91
CA TRP A 99 -2.18 -12.02 -4.41
C TRP A 99 -0.93 -11.51 -3.66
N CYS A 100 -0.81 -10.20 -3.45
CA CYS A 100 0.33 -9.62 -2.72
C CYS A 100 0.36 -10.08 -1.26
N ILE A 101 -0.79 -10.11 -0.57
CA ILE A 101 -0.87 -10.54 0.83
C ILE A 101 -0.54 -12.04 0.96
N CYS A 102 -1.07 -12.87 0.08
CA CYS A 102 -0.93 -14.32 0.17
C CYS A 102 0.43 -14.84 -0.34
N TYR A 103 1.03 -14.20 -1.35
CA TYR A 103 2.20 -14.73 -2.06
C TYR A 103 3.43 -13.82 -2.02
N SER A 104 3.30 -12.51 -1.75
CA SER A 104 4.45 -11.60 -1.81
C SER A 104 5.39 -11.74 -0.60
N GLY A 105 4.95 -12.33 0.52
CA GLY A 105 5.83 -12.89 1.57
C GLY A 105 6.92 -12.00 2.18
N LYS A 106 6.98 -10.71 1.86
CA LYS A 106 7.94 -9.76 2.45
C LYS A 106 7.37 -9.24 3.75
N VAL A 107 7.52 -10.06 4.79
CA VAL A 107 7.30 -9.70 6.21
C VAL A 107 8.38 -8.71 6.65
#